data_AF-A0A965VKN2-F1
#
_entry.id   AF-A0A965VKN2-F1
#
_cell.length_a   1.000
_cell.length_b   1.000
_cell.length_c   1.000
_cell.angle_alpha   90.00
_cell.angle_beta   90.00
_cell.angle_gamma   90.00
#
_symmetry.space_group_name_H-M   'P 1'
#
loop_
_entity.id
_entity.type
_entity.pdbx_description
1 polymer ?
#
loop_
_entity_poly.entity_id
_entity_poly.type
_entity_poly.pdbx_seq_one_letter_code
_entity_poly.pdbx_strand_id
1 'polypeptide(L)'
;MTSQWQNFLRNLGEWHGTFASLDANGTIQDTTASILTLEAEEDDRLVRFRLRRFADGDVNGTPSRDVSEDYRSLGRQVVFFTNGTFCKGTLQVAPGIAFGGEFGFVDGDRRHRLVQLHDSAGALNGLVLIREFRAGSVAVEQPPLQAASLLGDWRGEAATINADWPEPDSAPAAIQVQSAAGGELSLQILKVPSGCRATCVSLSVIV
;
A
#
# COMPACT_ATOMS: atom_id res chain seq x y z
N MET A 1 -15.98 15.69 -10.41
CA MET A 1 -14.66 15.17 -9.98
C MET A 1 -14.67 15.03 -8.47
N THR A 2 -14.03 13.98 -7.96
CA THR A 2 -13.96 13.67 -6.53
C THR A 2 -12.69 14.28 -5.95
N SER A 3 -12.78 15.02 -4.84
CA SER A 3 -11.60 15.63 -4.20
C SER A 3 -10.71 14.58 -3.55
N GLN A 4 -9.44 14.91 -3.27
CA GLN A 4 -8.53 14.02 -2.53
C GLN A 4 -9.09 13.62 -1.16
N TRP A 5 -9.77 14.55 -0.50
CA TRP A 5 -10.48 14.27 0.74
C TRP A 5 -11.57 13.21 0.52
N GLN A 6 -12.42 13.37 -0.49
CA GLN A 6 -13.46 12.39 -0.81
C GLN A 6 -12.88 11.02 -1.23
N ASN A 7 -11.73 10.99 -1.91
CA ASN A 7 -11.02 9.75 -2.21
C ASN A 7 -10.47 9.08 -0.94
N PHE A 8 -9.95 9.87 0.01
CA PHE A 8 -9.57 9.38 1.34
C PHE A 8 -10.76 8.79 2.08
N LEU A 9 -11.94 9.41 2.04
CA LEU A 9 -13.16 8.89 2.69
C LEU A 9 -13.60 7.51 2.16
N ARG A 10 -13.10 7.04 1.02
CA ARG A 10 -13.31 5.64 0.56
C ARG A 10 -12.69 4.60 1.49
N ASN A 11 -11.76 5.03 2.34
CA ASN A 11 -11.08 4.18 3.31
C ASN A 11 -11.79 4.10 4.68
N LEU A 12 -12.88 4.83 4.89
CA LEU A 12 -13.66 4.78 6.13
C LEU A 12 -14.10 3.35 6.47
N GLY A 13 -14.30 3.10 7.76
CA GLY A 13 -14.76 1.83 8.33
C GLY A 13 -13.72 1.19 9.25
N GLU A 14 -14.10 0.02 9.78
CA GLU A 14 -13.24 -0.82 10.59
C GLU A 14 -12.61 -1.92 9.74
N TRP A 15 -11.30 -2.09 9.89
CA TRP A 15 -10.46 -2.95 9.09
C TRP A 15 -9.67 -3.89 10.01
N HIS A 16 -9.91 -5.19 9.88
CA HIS A 16 -9.28 -6.25 10.65
C HIS A 16 -8.17 -6.87 9.81
N GLY A 17 -7.01 -7.11 10.40
CA GLY A 17 -5.88 -7.55 9.59
C GLY A 17 -4.62 -7.87 10.37
N THR A 18 -3.52 -7.92 9.64
CA THR A 18 -2.19 -8.19 10.20
C THR A 18 -1.16 -7.21 9.68
N PHE A 19 -0.20 -6.85 10.53
CA PHE A 19 1.06 -6.22 10.15
C PHE A 19 2.14 -7.29 10.16
N ALA A 20 2.66 -7.67 8.99
CA ALA A 20 3.78 -8.59 8.86
C ALA A 20 5.06 -7.81 8.53
N SER A 21 6.10 -7.98 9.34
CA SER A 21 7.43 -7.44 9.05
C SER A 21 8.18 -8.43 8.18
N LEU A 22 8.79 -7.96 7.10
CA LEU A 22 9.60 -8.80 6.20
C LEU A 22 11.00 -8.21 6.08
N ASP A 23 11.98 -9.08 5.90
CA ASP A 23 13.32 -8.66 5.53
C ASP A 23 13.37 -8.14 4.07
N ALA A 24 14.54 -7.66 3.65
CA ALA A 24 14.75 -7.16 2.29
C ALA A 24 14.55 -8.23 1.18
N ASN A 25 14.52 -9.53 1.53
CA ASN A 25 14.26 -10.62 0.59
C ASN A 25 12.78 -11.00 0.53
N GLY A 26 11.92 -10.40 1.38
CA GLY A 26 10.51 -10.73 1.47
C GLY A 26 10.22 -11.90 2.41
N THR A 27 11.14 -12.30 3.29
CA THR A 27 10.88 -13.34 4.29
C THR A 27 10.18 -12.75 5.51
N ILE A 28 9.02 -13.27 5.87
CA ILE A 28 8.27 -12.85 7.07
C ILE A 28 9.10 -13.14 8.33
N GLN A 29 9.33 -12.11 9.13
CA GLN A 29 10.05 -12.16 10.40
C GLN A 29 9.08 -12.20 11.59
N ASP A 30 8.00 -11.43 11.50
CA ASP A 30 7.00 -11.31 12.56
C ASP A 30 5.64 -10.96 11.98
N THR A 31 4.56 -11.28 12.69
CA THR A 31 3.19 -10.92 12.32
C THR A 31 2.37 -10.56 13.55
N THR A 32 1.78 -9.37 13.55
CA THR A 32 0.94 -8.87 14.65
C THR A 32 -0.49 -8.62 14.15
N ALA A 33 -1.49 -9.13 14.86
CA ALA A 33 -2.90 -8.85 14.56
C ALA A 33 -3.26 -7.38 14.84
N SER A 34 -4.22 -6.83 14.09
CA SER A 34 -4.58 -5.43 14.20
C SER A 34 -6.03 -5.13 13.85
N ILE A 35 -6.55 -4.05 14.45
CA ILE A 35 -7.80 -3.40 14.06
C ILE A 35 -7.50 -1.93 13.79
N LEU A 36 -7.82 -1.47 12.58
CA LEU A 36 -7.74 -0.07 12.16
C LEU A 36 -9.14 0.46 11.92
N THR A 37 -9.47 1.60 12.54
CA THR A 37 -10.76 2.26 12.39
C THR A 37 -10.56 3.66 11.82
N LEU A 38 -11.33 3.99 10.79
CA LEU A 38 -11.44 5.33 10.21
C LEU A 38 -12.91 5.75 10.27
N GLU A 39 -13.25 6.69 11.15
CA GLU A 39 -14.61 7.15 11.39
C GLU A 39 -14.75 8.62 11.01
N ALA A 40 -15.76 8.94 10.19
CA ALA A 40 -16.07 10.30 9.83
C ALA A 40 -16.98 10.96 10.87
N GLU A 41 -16.69 12.21 11.19
CA GLU A 41 -17.44 13.08 12.09
C GLU A 41 -17.63 14.46 11.44
N GLU A 42 -18.50 15.31 12.02
CA GLU A 42 -18.71 16.70 11.59
C GLU A 42 -19.07 16.86 10.08
N ASP A 43 -19.99 16.06 9.57
CA ASP A 43 -20.37 16.01 8.15
C ASP A 43 -19.16 15.70 7.24
N ASP A 44 -18.42 14.64 7.59
CA ASP A 44 -17.21 14.18 6.92
C ASP A 44 -16.04 15.19 6.90
N ARG A 45 -16.04 16.22 7.76
CA ARG A 45 -14.93 17.20 7.84
C ARG A 45 -13.82 16.81 8.80
N LEU A 46 -14.07 15.79 9.61
CA LEU A 46 -13.12 15.20 10.55
C LEU A 46 -13.13 13.69 10.31
N VAL A 47 -11.95 13.08 10.26
CA VAL A 47 -11.80 11.62 10.31
C VAL A 47 -10.95 11.24 11.50
N ARG A 48 -11.53 10.46 12.42
CA ARG A 48 -10.78 9.85 13.53
C ARG A 48 -10.16 8.55 13.06
N PHE A 49 -8.84 8.52 13.06
CA PHE A 49 -8.04 7.31 12.88
C PHE A 49 -7.74 6.69 14.23
N ARG A 50 -7.87 5.38 14.32
CA ARG A 50 -7.38 4.58 15.45
C ARG A 50 -6.76 3.29 14.93
N LEU A 51 -5.58 2.95 15.44
CA LEU A 51 -4.89 1.70 15.17
C LEU A 51 -4.60 0.97 16.47
N ARG A 52 -5.16 -0.23 16.59
CA ARG A 52 -4.89 -1.18 17.66
C ARG A 52 -4.09 -2.36 17.12
N ARG A 53 -3.06 -2.78 17.85
CA ARG A 53 -2.26 -3.99 17.55
C ARG A 53 -2.28 -4.93 18.75
N PHE A 54 -2.25 -6.23 18.49
CA PHE A 54 -2.41 -7.30 19.48
C PHE A 54 -1.26 -8.31 19.30
N ALA A 55 -0.23 -8.20 20.14
CA ALA A 55 1.02 -8.98 20.00
C ALA A 55 0.80 -10.48 20.29
N ASP A 56 -0.15 -10.77 21.14
CA ASP A 56 -0.67 -12.06 21.55
C ASP A 56 -1.72 -12.63 20.57
N GLY A 57 -2.08 -11.87 19.53
CA GLY A 57 -3.00 -12.29 18.47
C GLY A 57 -4.49 -12.28 18.85
N ASP A 58 -4.84 -12.15 20.13
CA ASP A 58 -6.22 -12.03 20.59
C ASP A 58 -6.75 -10.61 20.36
N VAL A 59 -7.53 -10.43 19.29
CA VAL A 59 -8.16 -9.15 18.94
C VAL A 59 -9.26 -8.69 19.91
N ASN A 60 -9.72 -9.58 20.80
CA ASN A 60 -10.66 -9.22 21.87
C ASN A 60 -9.93 -8.87 23.19
N GLY A 61 -8.62 -9.08 23.25
CA GLY A 61 -7.77 -8.81 24.40
C GLY A 61 -7.35 -7.34 24.52
N THR A 62 -6.38 -7.09 25.40
CA THR A 62 -5.80 -5.74 25.56
C THR A 62 -4.81 -5.48 24.42
N PRO A 63 -4.95 -4.39 23.65
CA PRO A 63 -4.00 -4.09 22.59
C PRO A 63 -2.61 -3.79 23.17
N SER A 64 -1.57 -4.36 22.57
CA SER A 64 -0.17 -4.04 22.88
C SER A 64 0.21 -2.62 22.45
N ARG A 65 -0.54 -2.06 21.49
CA ARG A 65 -0.42 -0.67 21.06
C ARG A 65 -1.78 -0.14 20.62
N ASP A 66 -2.11 1.06 21.06
CA ASP A 66 -3.34 1.79 20.71
C ASP A 66 -2.98 3.24 20.42
N VAL A 67 -3.15 3.67 19.18
CA VAL A 67 -2.80 5.02 18.73
C VAL A 67 -3.97 5.61 17.99
N SER A 68 -4.28 6.88 18.28
CA SER A 68 -5.32 7.63 17.59
C SER A 68 -4.79 8.96 17.05
N GLU A 69 -5.36 9.40 15.93
CA GLU A 69 -5.06 10.67 15.28
C GLU A 69 -6.32 11.22 14.63
N ASP A 70 -6.47 12.54 14.60
CA ASP A 70 -7.60 13.22 13.99
C ASP A 70 -7.13 13.93 12.70
N TYR A 71 -7.74 13.58 11.57
CA TYR A 71 -7.47 14.23 10.29
C TYR A 71 -8.58 15.23 9.96
N ARG A 72 -8.20 16.49 9.70
CA ARG A 72 -9.09 17.55 9.19
C ARG A 72 -8.69 18.03 7.78
N SER A 73 -7.52 17.61 7.33
CA SER A 73 -6.98 17.89 6.01
C SER A 73 -5.96 16.82 5.64
N LEU A 74 -5.56 16.80 4.38
CA LEU A 74 -4.50 15.96 3.87
C LEU A 74 -3.28 16.82 3.58
N GLY A 75 -2.09 16.27 3.81
CA GLY A 75 -0.84 16.89 3.37
C GLY A 75 -0.39 16.32 2.02
N ARG A 76 0.47 17.04 1.31
CA ARG A 76 0.98 16.67 -0.03
C ARG A 76 1.76 15.34 -0.05
N GLN A 77 2.18 14.86 1.12
CA GLN A 77 2.84 13.57 1.31
C GLN A 77 1.96 12.36 1.02
N VAL A 78 0.65 12.55 0.83
CA VAL A 78 -0.29 11.47 0.49
C VAL A 78 -1.12 11.83 -0.74
N VAL A 79 -1.35 10.84 -1.58
CA VAL A 79 -2.19 10.97 -2.78
C VAL A 79 -3.12 9.76 -2.88
N PHE A 80 -4.38 10.01 -3.18
CA PHE A 80 -5.44 9.01 -3.32
C PHE A 80 -6.01 9.00 -4.75
N PHE A 81 -6.26 7.80 -5.25
CA PHE A 81 -7.07 7.52 -6.43
C PHE A 81 -8.55 7.38 -6.07
N THR A 82 -9.41 7.38 -7.08
CA THR A 82 -10.87 7.42 -6.93
C THR A 82 -11.47 6.25 -6.15
N ASN A 83 -10.82 5.08 -6.16
CA ASN A 83 -11.23 3.90 -5.39
C ASN A 83 -10.70 3.88 -3.95
N GLY A 84 -9.94 4.89 -3.53
CA GLY A 84 -9.29 4.94 -2.23
C GLY A 84 -7.89 4.35 -2.17
N THR A 85 -7.39 3.77 -3.26
CA THR A 85 -5.96 3.38 -3.39
C THR A 85 -5.09 4.60 -3.20
N PHE A 86 -3.96 4.46 -2.52
CA PHE A 86 -3.14 5.61 -2.15
C PHE A 86 -1.66 5.30 -2.11
N CYS A 87 -0.87 6.37 -2.13
CA CYS A 87 0.54 6.36 -1.80
C CYS A 87 0.81 7.42 -0.74
N LYS A 88 1.61 7.09 0.27
CA LYS A 88 2.06 8.01 1.33
C LYS A 88 3.56 7.89 1.51
N GLY A 89 4.30 8.98 1.58
CA GLY A 89 5.75 8.91 1.77
C GLY A 89 6.41 10.26 2.03
N THR A 90 7.71 10.26 2.27
CA THR A 90 8.46 11.50 2.45
C THR A 90 8.50 12.32 1.17
N LEU A 91 8.22 13.63 1.24
CA LEU A 91 8.31 14.54 0.09
C LEU A 91 9.75 14.80 -0.38
N GLN A 92 10.72 14.63 0.52
CA GLN A 92 12.14 14.87 0.25
C GLN A 92 12.95 13.72 0.82
N VAL A 93 13.98 13.32 0.09
CA VAL A 93 15.02 12.40 0.54
C VAL A 93 16.29 13.21 0.78
N ALA A 94 16.99 12.92 1.88
CA ALA A 94 18.21 13.63 2.27
C ALA A 94 19.35 12.64 2.55
N PRO A 95 20.61 12.98 2.25
CA PRO A 95 21.75 12.11 2.57
C PRO A 95 21.82 11.77 4.06
N GLY A 96 22.05 10.50 4.37
CA GLY A 96 22.19 10.02 5.75
C GLY A 96 20.87 9.90 6.53
N ILE A 97 19.72 10.09 5.88
CA ILE A 97 18.40 10.00 6.50
C ILE A 97 17.63 8.82 5.91
N ALA A 98 17.18 7.91 6.78
CA ALA A 98 16.29 6.82 6.41
C ALA A 98 14.97 7.37 5.86
N PHE A 99 14.42 6.71 4.85
CA PHE A 99 13.15 7.11 4.23
C PHE A 99 12.27 5.90 3.95
N GLY A 100 11.01 6.17 3.63
CA GLY A 100 10.07 5.11 3.31
C GLY A 100 8.84 5.63 2.58
N GLY A 101 8.13 4.68 1.99
CA GLY A 101 6.89 4.90 1.28
C GLY A 101 5.93 3.77 1.57
N GLU A 102 4.65 4.11 1.63
CA GLU A 102 3.53 3.19 1.79
C GLU A 102 2.68 3.24 0.54
N PHE A 103 2.40 2.07 -0.02
CA PHE A 103 1.48 1.89 -1.14
C PHE A 103 0.27 1.11 -0.64
N GLY A 104 -0.92 1.70 -0.63
CA GLY A 104 -2.15 1.06 -0.19
C GLY A 104 -3.09 0.80 -1.36
N PHE A 105 -3.24 -0.46 -1.73
CA PHE A 105 -4.18 -0.92 -2.76
C PHE A 105 -5.51 -1.29 -2.13
N VAL A 106 -6.61 -0.80 -2.72
CA VAL A 106 -7.98 -1.02 -2.24
C VAL A 106 -8.78 -1.73 -3.32
N ASP A 107 -9.40 -2.85 -2.96
CA ASP A 107 -10.32 -3.59 -3.82
C ASP A 107 -11.51 -4.08 -2.99
N GLY A 108 -12.65 -3.40 -3.13
CA GLY A 108 -13.85 -3.65 -2.33
C GLY A 108 -13.58 -3.62 -0.82
N ASP A 109 -13.81 -4.77 -0.18
CA ASP A 109 -13.64 -4.98 1.26
C ASP A 109 -12.26 -5.55 1.64
N ARG A 110 -11.29 -5.47 0.73
CA ARG A 110 -9.88 -5.82 0.99
C ARG A 110 -8.97 -4.62 0.77
N ARG A 111 -7.95 -4.51 1.62
CA ARG A 111 -6.81 -3.62 1.38
C ARG A 111 -5.51 -4.34 1.60
N HIS A 112 -4.56 -4.06 0.72
CA HIS A 112 -3.18 -4.51 0.82
C HIS A 112 -2.29 -3.29 0.83
N ARG A 113 -1.56 -3.11 1.93
CA ARG A 113 -0.62 -1.99 2.06
C ARG A 113 0.79 -2.54 2.20
N LEU A 114 1.71 -1.98 1.44
CA LEU A 114 3.11 -2.34 1.51
C LEU A 114 3.91 -1.09 1.88
N VAL A 115 4.59 -1.15 3.01
CA VAL A 115 5.56 -0.14 3.42
C VAL A 115 6.95 -0.61 3.02
N GLN A 116 7.69 0.22 2.30
CA GLN A 116 9.11 0.03 2.03
C GLN A 116 9.92 0.93 2.96
N LEU A 117 10.91 0.34 3.64
CA LEU A 117 11.78 1.04 4.57
C LEU A 117 13.21 0.99 4.05
N HIS A 118 13.81 2.16 3.82
CA HIS A 118 15.19 2.31 3.40
C HIS A 118 16.03 2.86 4.54
N ASP A 119 17.25 2.35 4.68
CA ASP A 119 18.21 2.85 5.66
C ASP A 119 18.83 4.20 5.24
N SER A 120 19.72 4.74 6.08
CA SER A 120 20.41 6.00 5.83
C SER A 120 21.40 5.96 4.65
N ALA A 121 21.77 4.76 4.16
CA ALA A 121 22.53 4.57 2.94
C ALA A 121 21.62 4.45 1.69
N GLY A 122 20.30 4.43 1.90
CA GLY A 122 19.29 4.29 0.86
C GLY A 122 19.03 2.84 0.43
N ALA A 123 19.65 1.86 1.09
CA ALA A 123 19.41 0.45 0.81
C ALA A 123 18.05 0.02 1.38
N LEU A 124 17.36 -0.90 0.69
CA LEU A 124 16.15 -1.51 1.21
C LEU A 124 16.51 -2.30 2.48
N ASN A 125 15.96 -1.88 3.61
CA ASN A 125 16.23 -2.47 4.92
C ASN A 125 15.14 -3.48 5.30
N GLY A 126 13.89 -3.18 4.95
CA GLY A 126 12.78 -4.09 5.23
C GLY A 126 11.46 -3.62 4.65
N LEU A 127 10.46 -4.47 4.81
CA LEU A 127 9.10 -4.25 4.34
C LEU A 127 8.11 -4.46 5.48
N VAL A 128 6.96 -3.80 5.39
CA VAL A 128 5.79 -4.13 6.22
C VAL A 128 4.61 -4.40 5.29
N LEU A 129 4.16 -5.64 5.26
CA LEU A 129 2.96 -6.05 4.54
C LEU A 129 1.76 -5.99 5.49
N ILE A 130 0.77 -5.19 5.13
CA ILE A 130 -0.44 -4.98 5.90
C ILE A 130 -1.63 -5.47 5.08
N ARG A 131 -2.26 -6.55 5.54
CA ARG A 131 -3.39 -7.19 4.87
C ARG A 131 -4.62 -6.99 5.74
N GLU A 132 -5.64 -6.37 5.18
CA GLU A 132 -6.81 -5.91 5.91
C GLU A 132 -8.11 -6.28 5.19
N PHE A 133 -9.11 -6.62 5.98
CA PHE A 133 -10.47 -6.95 5.57
C PHE A 133 -11.45 -6.04 6.30
N ARG A 134 -12.50 -5.60 5.62
CA ARG A 134 -13.55 -4.81 6.29
C ARG A 134 -14.29 -5.67 7.30
N ALA A 135 -14.48 -5.16 8.51
CA ALA A 135 -15.24 -5.83 9.57
C ALA A 135 -16.66 -6.15 9.10
N GLY A 136 -17.13 -7.37 9.37
CA GLY A 136 -18.45 -7.85 8.95
C GLY A 136 -18.59 -8.20 7.47
N SER A 137 -17.53 -8.08 6.67
CA SER A 137 -17.53 -8.54 5.27
C SER A 137 -17.27 -10.04 5.14
N VAL A 138 -17.51 -10.57 3.94
CA VAL A 138 -17.15 -11.95 3.55
C VAL A 138 -15.82 -12.03 2.81
N ALA A 139 -15.02 -10.95 2.85
CA ALA A 139 -13.74 -10.91 2.17
C ALA A 139 -12.75 -11.91 2.79
N VAL A 140 -11.99 -12.58 1.94
CA VAL A 140 -11.04 -13.64 2.34
C VAL A 140 -9.65 -13.38 1.80
N GLU A 141 -8.66 -13.98 2.46
CA GLU A 141 -7.28 -13.92 2.01
C GLU A 141 -7.10 -14.57 0.64
N GLN A 142 -6.20 -14.02 -0.18
CA GLN A 142 -5.85 -14.60 -1.47
C GLN A 142 -4.66 -15.56 -1.32
N PRO A 143 -4.54 -16.56 -2.21
CA PRO A 143 -3.37 -17.43 -2.21
C PRO A 143 -2.05 -16.64 -2.37
N PRO A 144 -0.96 -17.14 -1.78
CA PRO A 144 0.39 -16.63 -2.03
C PRO A 144 0.71 -16.45 -3.51
N LEU A 145 1.31 -15.30 -3.86
CA LEU A 145 1.67 -14.99 -5.24
C LEU A 145 2.76 -15.95 -5.72
N GLN A 146 2.47 -16.71 -6.78
CA GLN A 146 3.46 -17.58 -7.41
C GLN A 146 4.10 -16.87 -8.60
N ALA A 147 5.42 -17.01 -8.76
CA ALA A 147 6.14 -16.42 -9.90
C ALA A 147 5.52 -16.82 -11.26
N ALA A 148 5.07 -18.07 -11.37
CA ALA A 148 4.39 -18.57 -12.57
C ALA A 148 3.09 -17.81 -12.88
N SER A 149 2.38 -17.30 -11.86
CA SER A 149 1.16 -16.51 -12.04
C SER A 149 1.40 -15.13 -12.63
N LEU A 150 2.65 -14.66 -12.64
CA LEU A 150 3.02 -13.37 -13.24
C LEU A 150 3.38 -13.47 -14.72
N LEU A 151 3.70 -14.66 -15.22
CA LEU A 151 4.18 -14.85 -16.59
C LEU A 151 3.10 -14.51 -17.63
N GLY A 152 3.50 -13.80 -18.68
CA GLY A 152 2.64 -13.48 -19.82
C GLY A 152 2.54 -11.99 -20.13
N ASP A 153 1.53 -11.66 -20.94
CA ASP A 153 1.25 -10.30 -21.39
C ASP A 153 0.13 -9.68 -20.55
N TRP A 154 0.43 -8.56 -19.93
CA TRP A 154 -0.49 -7.77 -19.11
C TRP A 154 -0.86 -6.49 -19.85
N ARG A 155 -2.16 -6.17 -19.88
CA ARG A 155 -2.68 -4.95 -20.50
C ARG A 155 -3.72 -4.32 -19.59
N GLY A 156 -3.72 -3.00 -19.55
CA GLY A 156 -4.68 -2.25 -18.75
C GLY A 156 -4.49 -0.75 -18.94
N GLU A 157 -4.78 -0.02 -17.88
CA GLU A 157 -4.66 1.43 -17.81
C GLU A 157 -3.81 1.81 -16.60
N ALA A 158 -2.97 2.83 -16.76
CA ALA A 158 -2.20 3.42 -15.68
C ALA A 158 -2.65 4.87 -15.49
N ALA A 159 -2.96 5.23 -14.25
CA ALA A 159 -3.26 6.59 -13.84
C ALA A 159 -2.09 7.18 -13.04
N THR A 160 -1.69 8.40 -13.36
CA THR A 160 -0.59 9.12 -12.70
C THR A 160 -1.09 10.42 -12.11
N ILE A 161 -0.74 10.69 -10.86
CA ILE A 161 -1.11 11.91 -10.15
C ILE A 161 0.09 12.43 -9.38
N ASN A 162 0.31 13.75 -9.46
CA ASN A 162 1.40 14.43 -8.77
C ASN A 162 0.95 14.95 -7.39
N ALA A 163 1.93 15.30 -6.54
CA ALA A 163 1.70 15.77 -5.17
C ALA A 163 1.01 17.15 -5.06
N ASP A 164 0.78 17.83 -6.18
CA ASP A 164 -0.07 19.03 -6.27
C ASP A 164 -1.55 18.69 -6.55
N TRP A 165 -1.85 17.40 -6.61
CA TRP A 165 -3.18 16.82 -6.82
C TRP A 165 -3.96 17.37 -8.03
N PRO A 166 -3.34 17.45 -9.23
CA PRO A 166 -4.12 17.64 -10.44
C PRO A 166 -5.04 16.43 -10.67
N GLU A 167 -5.93 16.54 -11.65
CA GLU A 167 -6.64 15.37 -12.16
C GLU A 167 -5.63 14.31 -12.63
N PRO A 168 -5.83 13.01 -12.32
CA PRO A 168 -4.92 11.97 -12.75
C PRO A 168 -4.88 11.84 -14.27
N ASP A 169 -3.69 11.87 -14.85
CA ASP A 169 -3.48 11.53 -16.26
C ASP A 169 -3.56 10.02 -16.42
N SER A 170 -4.45 9.55 -17.30
CA SER A 170 -4.63 8.12 -17.53
C SER A 170 -4.25 7.73 -18.95
N ALA A 171 -3.53 6.63 -19.10
CA ALA A 171 -3.16 6.10 -20.42
C ALA A 171 -3.09 4.57 -20.43
N PRO A 172 -3.28 3.93 -21.61
CA PRO A 172 -3.10 2.49 -21.74
C PRO A 172 -1.69 2.05 -21.35
N ALA A 173 -1.61 0.98 -20.57
CA ALA A 173 -0.36 0.37 -20.14
C ALA A 173 -0.27 -1.08 -20.61
N ALA A 174 0.94 -1.51 -20.94
CA ALA A 174 1.23 -2.88 -21.30
C ALA A 174 2.59 -3.32 -20.76
N ILE A 175 2.62 -4.51 -20.18
CA ILE A 175 3.78 -5.11 -19.54
C ILE A 175 3.86 -6.56 -20.02
N GLN A 176 5.08 -7.05 -20.26
CA GLN A 176 5.34 -8.45 -20.52
C GLN A 176 6.27 -8.98 -19.44
N VAL A 177 5.92 -10.13 -18.86
CA VAL A 177 6.72 -10.82 -17.86
C VAL A 177 7.14 -12.17 -18.41
N GLN A 178 8.44 -12.43 -18.38
CA GLN A 178 9.02 -13.66 -18.91
C GLN A 178 9.95 -14.30 -17.88
N SER A 179 10.17 -15.60 -17.98
CA SER A 179 11.26 -16.25 -17.26
C SER A 179 12.58 -15.87 -17.92
N ALA A 180 13.55 -15.44 -17.12
CA ALA A 180 14.94 -15.28 -17.51
C ALA A 180 15.76 -16.53 -17.19
N ALA A 181 17.02 -16.56 -17.62
CA ALA A 181 17.96 -17.62 -17.27
C ALA A 181 18.18 -17.63 -15.74
N GLY A 182 18.23 -18.82 -15.13
CA GLY A 182 18.46 -18.96 -13.69
C GLY A 182 17.21 -18.87 -12.80
N GLY A 183 16.00 -18.79 -13.37
CA GLY A 183 14.75 -18.76 -12.61
C GLY A 183 14.31 -17.35 -12.17
N GLU A 184 15.02 -16.31 -12.61
CA GLU A 184 14.62 -14.92 -12.43
C GLU A 184 13.44 -14.56 -13.36
N LEU A 185 12.69 -13.52 -13.00
CA LEU A 185 11.67 -12.93 -13.86
C LEU A 185 12.21 -11.67 -14.55
N SER A 186 12.05 -11.60 -15.87
CA SER A 186 12.29 -10.40 -16.67
C SER A 186 10.99 -9.64 -16.86
N LEU A 187 10.99 -8.35 -16.53
CA LEU A 187 9.88 -7.43 -16.70
C LEU A 187 10.18 -6.46 -17.85
N GLN A 188 9.42 -6.54 -18.94
CA GLN A 188 9.50 -5.58 -20.03
C GLN A 188 8.28 -4.66 -20.03
N ILE A 189 8.53 -3.36 -19.89
CA ILE A 189 7.49 -2.33 -20.00
C ILE A 189 7.31 -1.98 -21.47
N LEU A 190 6.18 -2.38 -22.07
CA LEU A 190 5.89 -2.16 -23.48
C LEU A 190 5.26 -0.79 -23.74
N LYS A 191 4.44 -0.31 -22.80
CA LYS A 191 3.77 0.99 -22.88
C LYS A 191 3.43 1.51 -21.50
N VAL A 192 3.84 2.74 -21.18
CA VAL A 192 3.42 3.50 -20.00
C VAL A 192 3.34 4.99 -20.35
N PRO A 193 2.55 5.81 -19.63
CA PRO A 193 2.55 7.26 -19.81
C PRO A 193 3.96 7.86 -19.71
N SER A 194 4.22 8.91 -20.48
CA SER A 194 5.47 9.68 -20.40
C SER A 194 5.65 10.27 -19.00
N GLY A 195 6.73 9.91 -18.31
CA GLY A 195 6.99 10.33 -16.93
C GLY A 195 6.84 9.20 -15.89
N CYS A 196 6.19 8.09 -16.25
CA CYS A 196 6.18 6.88 -15.43
C CYS A 196 7.50 6.13 -15.59
N ARG A 197 8.35 6.13 -14.55
CA ARG A 197 9.39 5.11 -14.38
C ARG A 197 8.88 4.08 -13.38
N ALA A 198 8.46 2.91 -13.87
CA ALA A 198 8.29 1.76 -13.00
C ALA A 198 9.68 1.14 -12.82
N THR A 199 10.38 1.58 -11.79
CA THR A 199 11.61 0.91 -11.35
C THR A 199 11.20 -0.19 -10.38
N CYS A 200 11.17 -1.43 -10.85
CA CYS A 200 11.19 -2.57 -9.94
C CYS A 200 12.58 -2.59 -9.30
N VAL A 201 12.71 -1.99 -8.12
CA VAL A 201 13.84 -2.31 -7.23
C VAL A 201 13.51 -3.69 -6.69
N SER A 202 13.90 -4.72 -7.45
CA SER A 202 13.86 -6.14 -7.09
C SER A 202 12.74 -6.47 -6.09
N LEU A 203 11.48 -6.39 -6.52
CA LEU A 203 10.43 -7.09 -5.80
C LEU A 203 10.66 -8.58 -6.08
N SER A 204 11.46 -9.21 -5.22
CA SER A 204 11.30 -10.64 -4.97
C SER A 204 9.81 -10.85 -4.78
N VAL A 205 9.22 -11.67 -5.66
CA VAL A 205 7.81 -12.03 -5.57
C VAL A 205 7.57 -12.43 -4.12
N ILE A 206 6.79 -11.65 -3.39
CA ILE A 206 6.47 -11.93 -1.99
C ILE A 206 5.56 -13.17 -2.04
N VAL A 207 6.19 -14.34 -1.91
CA VAL A 207 5.55 -15.65 -1.76
C VAL A 207 5.13 -15.81 -0.31
#